data_AF-A0A4D4KAP3-F1
#
_entry.id   AF-A0A4D4KAP3-F1
#
_cell.length_a   1.000
_cell.length_b   1.000
_cell.length_c   1.000
_cell.angle_alpha   90.00
_cell.angle_beta   90.00
_cell.angle_gamma   90.00
#
_symmetry.space_group_name_H-M   'P 1'
#
loop_
_entity.id
_entity.type
_entity.pdbx_description
1 polymer ?
#
loop_
_entity_poly.entity_id
_entity_poly.type
_entity_poly.pdbx_seq_one_letter_code
_entity_poly.pdbx_strand_id
1 'polypeptide(L)'
;MEVPPGMPLGVGGEPFEEIEVELPDGALLALYTDGLVESRDHTLDEGLQALRAALDTPDGADGGNAAAGSLEDVCDHVLSTLDTHHGEDDIALLMARMQGLSAESVGDWHLPSAPQSVGRARELAREQLESWGLDGLVDTTELLVSELVTNALRYGEGEIRLRLLLDRTLVCEVWDGGLVQPRRRRARDTDEGGRGLQLVGLLSAGWGSRRTPLGKTVWFELALPDGQSSGPDSVEALLSLW
;
A
#
# COMPACT_ATOMS: atom_id res chain seq x y z
N MET A 1 17.26 15.25 0.42
CA MET A 1 17.04 14.40 -0.77
C MET A 1 16.89 15.30 -1.97
N GLU A 2 17.54 14.97 -3.09
CA GLU A 2 17.39 15.70 -4.34
C GLU A 2 16.28 15.00 -5.15
N VAL A 3 15.21 15.73 -5.45
CA VAL A 3 14.04 15.20 -6.18
C VAL A 3 14.01 15.91 -7.54
N PRO A 4 13.89 15.18 -8.66
CA PRO A 4 13.85 15.82 -9.97
C PRO A 4 12.62 16.74 -10.07
N PRO A 5 12.77 17.95 -10.65
CA PRO A 5 11.65 18.87 -10.81
C PRO A 5 10.62 18.28 -11.80
N GLY A 6 9.35 18.26 -11.41
CA GLY A 6 8.23 17.86 -12.27
C GLY A 6 7.44 19.06 -12.76
N MET A 7 7.03 19.05 -14.04
CA MET A 7 6.15 20.09 -14.58
C MET A 7 4.71 19.92 -14.09
N PRO A 8 3.96 21.02 -13.85
CA PRO A 8 2.55 20.92 -13.52
C PRO A 8 1.73 20.23 -14.61
N LEU A 9 0.65 19.55 -14.19
CA LEU A 9 -0.28 18.92 -15.12
C LEU A 9 -0.86 19.94 -16.10
N GLY A 10 -0.88 19.58 -17.39
CA GLY A 10 -1.45 20.43 -18.45
C GLY A 10 -0.49 21.43 -19.09
N VAL A 11 0.72 21.60 -18.55
CA VAL A 11 1.76 22.45 -19.18
C VAL A 11 2.50 21.70 -20.31
N GLY A 12 2.47 20.36 -20.27
CA GLY A 12 3.02 19.47 -21.30
C GLY A 12 4.54 19.48 -21.39
N GLY A 13 5.10 18.59 -22.21
CA GLY A 13 6.51 18.64 -22.62
C GLY A 13 7.35 17.44 -22.21
N GLU A 14 7.21 16.94 -20.98
CA GLU A 14 8.08 15.89 -20.44
C GLU A 14 7.29 14.83 -19.65
N PRO A 15 7.72 13.55 -19.70
CA PRO A 15 7.15 12.50 -18.85
C PRO A 15 7.46 12.78 -17.38
N PHE A 16 6.55 12.41 -16.47
CA PHE A 16 6.83 12.45 -15.04
C PHE A 16 7.89 11.40 -14.71
N GLU A 17 8.98 11.84 -14.07
CA GLU A 17 10.01 10.95 -13.55
C GLU A 17 9.60 10.44 -12.17
N GLU A 18 9.79 9.15 -11.93
CA GLU A 18 9.56 8.49 -10.65
C GLU A 18 10.91 8.17 -10.02
N ILE A 19 11.07 8.47 -8.73
CA ILE A 19 12.25 8.10 -7.96
C ILE A 19 11.86 7.19 -6.81
N GLU A 20 12.73 6.22 -6.51
CA GLU A 20 12.60 5.35 -5.34
C GLU A 20 13.64 5.74 -4.30
N VAL A 21 13.21 5.82 -3.03
CA VAL A 21 14.03 6.26 -1.91
C VAL A 21 13.81 5.31 -0.76
N GLU A 22 14.91 4.77 -0.22
CA GLU A 22 14.88 3.98 1.00
C GLU A 22 14.76 4.90 2.22
N LEU A 23 13.68 4.73 2.98
CA LEU A 23 13.45 5.45 4.23
C LEU A 23 13.77 4.52 5.41
N PRO A 24 14.54 4.99 6.41
CA PRO A 24 14.79 4.19 7.61
C PRO A 24 13.51 4.03 8.43
N ASP A 25 13.48 3.00 9.27
CA ASP A 25 12.38 2.81 10.22
C ASP A 25 12.25 4.03 11.14
N GLY A 26 11.03 4.47 11.38
CA GLY A 26 10.73 5.69 12.15
C GLY A 26 10.87 7.00 11.37
N ALA A 27 11.29 6.97 10.09
CA ALA A 27 11.41 8.17 9.26
C ALA A 27 10.08 8.93 9.16
N LEU A 28 10.15 10.26 9.15
CA LEU A 28 9.01 11.14 8.98
C LEU A 28 9.00 11.70 7.55
N LEU A 29 7.91 11.44 6.83
CA LEU A 29 7.63 12.05 5.53
C LEU A 29 6.64 13.19 5.73
N ALA A 30 7.05 14.40 5.35
CA ALA A 30 6.20 15.59 5.34
C ALA A 30 6.00 16.06 3.89
N LEU A 31 4.74 16.11 3.45
CA LEU A 31 4.32 16.67 2.18
C LEU A 31 3.55 17.96 2.45
N TYR A 32 3.88 19.03 1.72
CA TYR A 32 3.31 20.35 1.97
C TYR A 32 3.02 21.11 0.68
N THR A 33 2.12 22.09 0.75
CA THR A 33 1.92 23.11 -0.29
C THR A 33 2.81 24.33 -0.03
N ASP A 34 3.17 25.04 -1.10
CA ASP A 34 4.02 26.24 -1.05
C ASP A 34 3.53 27.30 -0.06
N GLY A 35 2.22 27.49 0.10
CA GLY A 35 1.64 28.38 1.11
C GLY A 35 2.05 28.10 2.56
N LEU A 36 2.61 26.92 2.86
CA LEU A 36 3.19 26.63 4.18
C LEU A 36 4.52 27.35 4.43
N VAL A 37 5.33 27.57 3.39
CA VAL A 37 6.72 28.05 3.49
C VAL A 37 6.95 29.38 2.78
N GLU A 38 6.04 29.80 1.91
CA GLU A 38 6.10 31.08 1.21
C GLU A 38 5.11 32.08 1.82
N SER A 39 5.57 33.29 2.13
CA SER A 39 4.72 34.39 2.59
C SER A 39 5.25 35.73 2.08
N ARG A 40 4.47 36.81 2.21
CA ARG A 40 4.97 38.15 1.82
C ARG A 40 6.18 38.62 2.61
N ASP A 41 6.29 38.16 3.85
CA ASP A 41 7.28 38.63 4.81
C ASP A 41 8.50 37.72 4.90
N HIS A 42 8.44 36.51 4.31
CA HIS A 42 9.53 35.53 4.34
C HIS A 42 9.78 34.91 2.97
N THR A 43 11.05 34.75 2.64
CA THR A 43 11.47 34.04 1.43
C THR A 43 11.24 32.54 1.57
N LEU A 44 11.12 31.84 0.43
CA LEU A 44 10.99 30.38 0.39
C LEU A 44 12.12 29.67 1.19
N ASP A 45 13.35 30.16 1.08
CA ASP A 45 14.50 29.56 1.80
C ASP A 45 14.37 29.70 3.33
N GLU A 46 13.89 30.86 3.81
CA GLU A 46 13.65 31.09 5.24
C GLU A 46 12.51 30.19 5.76
N GLY A 47 11.42 30.06 5.00
CA GLY A 47 10.31 29.16 5.34
C GLY A 47 10.72 27.69 5.36
N LEU A 48 11.52 27.24 4.38
CA LEU A 48 12.06 25.88 4.35
C LEU A 48 13.00 25.61 5.55
N GLN A 49 13.80 26.59 5.95
CA GLN A 49 14.67 26.45 7.11
C GLN A 49 13.87 26.39 8.41
N ALA A 50 12.83 27.22 8.55
CA ALA A 50 11.93 27.18 9.71
C ALA A 50 11.15 25.86 9.78
N LEU A 51 10.66 25.34 8.65
CA LEU A 51 9.99 24.04 8.57
C LEU A 51 10.92 22.90 9.03
N ARG A 52 12.16 22.87 8.54
CA ARG A 52 13.16 21.87 8.98
C ARG A 52 13.43 21.96 10.47
N ALA A 53 13.59 23.17 11.00
CA ALA A 53 13.83 23.38 12.43
C ALA A 53 12.64 22.93 13.31
N ALA A 54 11.40 23.15 12.86
CA ALA A 54 10.20 22.69 13.57
C ALA A 54 10.06 21.15 13.56
N LEU A 55 10.52 20.50 12.48
CA LEU A 55 10.51 19.04 12.36
C LEU A 55 11.64 18.35 13.15
N ASP A 56 12.75 19.05 13.41
CA ASP A 56 13.92 18.53 14.15
C ASP A 56 13.71 18.50 15.69
N THR A 57 12.47 18.38 16.17
CA THR A 57 12.19 18.31 17.60
C THR A 57 12.70 16.99 18.22
N PRO A 58 13.41 17.02 19.37
CA PRO A 58 14.11 15.87 19.93
C PRO A 58 13.22 14.74 20.47
N ASP A 59 11.89 14.89 20.48
CA ASP A 59 10.94 13.91 21.02
C ASP A 59 10.65 12.72 20.09
N GLY A 60 11.31 12.64 18.93
CA GLY A 60 11.13 11.55 17.96
C GLY A 60 12.16 10.41 18.01
N ALA A 61 13.19 10.49 18.86
CA ALA A 61 14.36 9.60 18.80
C ALA A 61 14.31 8.37 19.74
N ASP A 62 13.39 8.32 20.71
CA ASP A 62 13.30 7.19 21.64
C ASP A 62 12.15 6.25 21.25
N GLY A 63 12.54 5.16 20.55
CA GLY A 63 11.69 4.08 20.07
C GLY A 63 11.04 3.23 21.15
N GLY A 64 10.26 3.83 22.06
CA GLY A 64 9.54 3.06 23.06
C GLY A 64 8.88 3.87 24.17
N ASN A 65 8.02 4.84 23.88
CA ASN A 65 6.95 5.22 24.81
C ASN A 65 5.91 6.11 24.11
N ALA A 66 4.64 5.99 24.51
CA ALA A 66 3.49 6.73 23.99
C ALA A 66 3.48 8.24 24.38
N ALA A 67 4.61 8.92 24.26
CA ALA A 67 4.77 10.35 24.51
C ALA A 67 5.77 11.04 23.56
N ALA A 68 6.24 10.37 22.50
CA ALA A 68 6.58 11.08 21.28
C ALA A 68 5.28 11.71 20.77
N GLY A 69 5.22 13.05 20.66
CA GLY A 69 4.00 13.76 20.25
C GLY A 69 3.32 13.05 19.08
N SER A 70 1.99 12.93 19.14
CA SER A 70 1.23 12.37 18.03
C SER A 70 1.59 13.12 16.74
N LEU A 71 1.44 12.50 15.57
CA LEU A 71 1.70 13.21 14.31
C LEU A 71 0.85 14.49 14.21
N GLU A 72 -0.31 14.51 14.87
CA GLU A 72 -1.17 15.69 15.03
C GLU A 72 -0.47 16.78 15.84
N ASP A 73 0.14 16.46 16.99
CA ASP A 73 0.91 17.43 17.80
C ASP A 73 2.08 18.03 17.00
N VAL A 74 2.76 17.20 16.21
CA VAL A 74 3.85 17.67 15.33
C VAL A 74 3.28 18.58 14.24
N CYS A 75 2.11 18.27 13.67
CA CYS A 75 1.46 19.12 12.66
C CYS A 75 1.15 20.49 13.28
N ASP A 76 0.51 20.49 14.44
CA ASP A 76 0.14 21.71 15.16
C ASP A 76 1.35 22.55 15.53
N HIS A 77 2.44 21.89 15.96
CA HIS A 77 3.71 22.57 16.23
C HIS A 77 4.28 23.26 14.98
N VAL A 78 4.32 22.55 13.84
CA VAL A 78 4.81 23.12 12.57
C VAL A 78 3.96 24.30 12.12
N LEU A 79 2.63 24.14 12.12
CA LEU A 79 1.70 25.19 11.70
C LEU A 79 1.79 26.43 12.62
N SER A 80 1.91 26.23 13.94
CA SER A 80 2.08 27.34 14.89
C SER A 80 3.43 28.06 14.76
N THR A 81 4.50 27.33 14.44
CA THR A 81 5.85 27.89 14.32
C THR A 81 6.03 28.72 13.05
N LEU A 82 5.41 28.27 11.95
CA LEU A 82 5.49 28.94 10.65
C LEU A 82 4.54 30.13 10.51
N ASP A 83 3.79 30.47 11.57
CA ASP A 83 2.83 31.59 11.59
C ASP A 83 1.91 31.60 10.36
N THR A 84 1.27 30.45 10.10
CA THR A 84 0.42 30.21 8.94
C THR A 84 -0.89 31.01 8.95
N HIS A 85 -0.97 32.12 9.69
CA HIS A 85 -2.12 33.03 9.79
C HIS A 85 -2.37 33.88 8.53
N HIS A 86 -1.67 33.61 7.43
CA HIS A 86 -1.71 34.41 6.21
C HIS A 86 -2.61 33.75 5.16
N GLY A 87 -3.87 34.18 5.10
CA GLY A 87 -4.90 33.67 4.18
C GLY A 87 -4.74 34.08 2.72
N GLU A 88 -3.52 34.01 2.18
CA GLU A 88 -3.25 34.33 0.77
C GLU A 88 -3.23 33.09 -0.12
N ASP A 89 -2.77 31.94 0.38
CA ASP A 89 -2.73 30.65 -0.33
C ASP A 89 -3.21 29.49 0.55
N ASP A 90 -3.63 28.40 -0.09
CA ASP A 90 -4.13 27.20 0.60
C ASP A 90 -2.97 26.42 1.24
N ILE A 91 -3.07 26.20 2.55
CA ILE A 91 -2.06 25.49 3.33
C ILE A 91 -2.53 24.05 3.57
N ALA A 92 -1.73 23.09 3.09
CA ALA A 92 -1.88 21.69 3.42
C ALA A 92 -0.54 21.13 3.91
N LEU A 93 -0.59 20.39 5.02
CA LEU A 93 0.53 19.61 5.55
C LEU A 93 0.02 18.19 5.78
N LEU A 94 0.70 17.21 5.18
CA LEU A 94 0.46 15.79 5.39
C LEU A 94 1.73 15.16 5.95
N MET A 95 1.61 14.55 7.13
CA MET A 95 2.70 13.82 7.75
C MET A 95 2.41 12.33 7.87
N ALA A 96 3.41 11.53 7.54
CA ALA A 96 3.38 10.08 7.70
C ALA A 96 4.68 9.62 8.36
N ARG A 97 4.56 8.76 9.38
CA ARG A 97 5.71 8.08 9.96
C ARG A 97 5.84 6.71 9.32
N MET A 98 6.98 6.45 8.70
CA MET A 98 7.28 5.16 8.11
C MET A 98 7.62 4.19 9.23
N GLN A 99 6.82 3.13 9.34
CA GLN A 99 7.09 2.02 10.23
C GLN A 99 7.28 0.78 9.37
N GLY A 100 8.45 0.16 9.47
CA GLY A 100 8.73 -1.11 8.82
C GLY A 100 7.87 -2.22 9.42
N LEU A 101 7.46 -3.17 8.59
CA LEU A 101 6.87 -4.41 9.09
C LEU A 101 7.97 -5.30 9.65
N SER A 102 7.69 -5.96 10.78
CA SER A 102 8.58 -6.97 11.30
C SER A 102 8.72 -8.11 10.28
N ALA A 103 9.90 -8.72 10.19
CA ALA A 103 10.14 -9.82 9.26
C ALA A 103 9.21 -11.03 9.53
N GLU A 104 8.77 -11.19 10.78
CA GLU A 104 7.79 -12.21 11.19
C GLU A 104 6.38 -11.94 10.65
N SER A 105 6.04 -10.69 10.32
CA SER A 105 4.76 -10.29 9.71
C SER A 105 4.81 -10.26 8.18
N VAL A 106 5.85 -10.83 7.58
CA VAL A 106 6.02 -10.87 6.12
C VAL A 106 6.29 -12.30 5.65
N GLY A 107 5.44 -12.80 4.76
CA GLY A 107 5.73 -13.96 3.93
C GLY A 107 6.11 -13.49 2.52
N ASP A 108 7.22 -13.98 1.96
CA ASP A 108 7.73 -13.52 0.66
C ASP A 108 8.39 -14.67 -0.10
N TRP A 109 7.80 -15.03 -1.25
CA TRP A 109 8.22 -16.20 -2.01
C TRP A 109 8.25 -15.93 -3.51
N HIS A 110 9.26 -16.49 -4.15
CA HIS A 110 9.39 -16.54 -5.59
C HIS A 110 8.88 -17.89 -6.12
N LEU A 111 8.04 -17.83 -7.14
CA LEU A 111 7.34 -18.95 -7.74
C LEU A 111 7.66 -18.99 -9.24
N PRO A 112 8.08 -20.15 -9.78
CA PRO A 112 8.30 -20.27 -11.20
C PRO A 112 6.98 -20.07 -11.97
N SER A 113 7.07 -19.64 -13.23
CA SER A 113 5.89 -19.52 -14.09
C SER A 113 5.46 -20.88 -14.62
N ALA A 114 4.85 -21.69 -13.75
CA ALA A 114 4.40 -23.04 -14.04
C ALA A 114 3.04 -23.34 -13.38
N PRO A 115 2.18 -24.20 -13.96
CA PRO A 115 0.86 -24.51 -13.39
C PRO A 115 0.87 -25.01 -11.95
N GLN A 116 1.93 -25.70 -11.53
CA GLN A 116 2.10 -26.22 -10.17
C GLN A 116 2.22 -25.08 -9.14
N SER A 117 2.65 -23.88 -9.56
CA SER A 117 2.82 -22.72 -8.70
C SER A 117 1.53 -22.22 -8.08
N VAL A 118 0.36 -22.48 -8.69
CA VAL A 118 -0.93 -22.14 -8.08
C VAL A 118 -1.17 -22.97 -6.82
N GLY A 119 -0.88 -24.28 -6.88
CA GLY A 119 -0.97 -25.17 -5.72
C GLY A 119 0.04 -24.78 -4.65
N ARG A 120 1.28 -24.51 -5.06
CA ARG A 120 2.33 -24.10 -4.13
C ARG A 120 2.02 -22.76 -3.44
N ALA A 121 1.47 -21.80 -4.17
CA ALA A 121 1.06 -20.50 -3.62
C ALA A 121 -0.01 -20.65 -2.53
N ARG A 122 -1.00 -21.52 -2.74
CA ARG A 122 -2.01 -21.86 -1.74
C ARG A 122 -1.40 -22.45 -0.47
N GLU A 123 -0.52 -23.45 -0.63
CA GLU A 123 0.17 -24.08 0.50
C GLU A 123 0.98 -23.06 1.31
N LEU A 124 1.76 -22.21 0.64
CA LEU A 124 2.55 -21.15 1.28
C LEU A 124 1.66 -20.14 2.02
N ALA A 125 0.55 -19.72 1.41
CA ALA A 125 -0.38 -18.81 2.05
C ALA A 125 -1.05 -19.43 3.28
N ARG A 126 -1.51 -20.69 3.18
CA ARG A 126 -2.05 -21.43 4.33
C ARG A 126 -1.02 -21.51 5.46
N GLU A 127 0.17 -22.05 5.18
CA GLU A 127 1.22 -22.24 6.18
C GLU A 127 1.56 -20.93 6.90
N GLN A 128 1.63 -19.81 6.16
CA GLN A 128 1.90 -18.50 6.74
C GLN A 128 0.74 -17.99 7.60
N LEU A 129 -0.51 -18.11 7.13
CA LEU A 129 -1.67 -17.66 7.89
C LEU A 129 -1.85 -18.49 9.18
N GLU A 130 -1.65 -19.80 9.12
CA GLU A 130 -1.66 -20.68 10.29
C GLU A 130 -0.56 -20.27 11.28
N SER A 131 0.64 -19.92 10.80
CA SER A 131 1.73 -19.44 11.66
C SER A 131 1.42 -18.09 12.33
N TRP A 132 0.56 -17.27 11.71
CA TRP A 132 0.07 -16.00 12.26
C TRP A 132 -1.21 -16.16 13.10
N GLY A 133 -1.75 -17.38 13.24
CA GLY A 133 -3.00 -17.62 13.96
C GLY A 133 -4.24 -17.05 13.26
N LEU A 134 -4.20 -16.93 11.93
CA LEU A 134 -5.28 -16.39 11.09
C LEU A 134 -6.05 -17.52 10.37
N ASP A 135 -6.31 -18.63 11.06
CA ASP A 135 -6.99 -19.82 10.53
C ASP A 135 -8.33 -19.47 9.84
N GLY A 136 -9.08 -18.52 10.40
CA GLY A 136 -10.36 -18.07 9.86
C GLY A 136 -10.27 -17.35 8.50
N LEU A 137 -9.08 -16.93 8.07
CA LEU A 137 -8.85 -16.29 6.77
C LEU A 137 -8.26 -17.25 5.72
N VAL A 138 -7.89 -18.47 6.09
CA VAL A 138 -7.17 -19.41 5.21
C VAL A 138 -7.94 -19.66 3.91
N ASP A 139 -9.18 -20.13 4.01
CA ASP A 139 -9.97 -20.53 2.82
C ASP A 139 -10.17 -19.36 1.83
N THR A 140 -10.51 -18.18 2.36
CA THR A 140 -10.68 -16.97 1.54
C THR A 140 -9.36 -16.56 0.89
N THR A 141 -8.27 -16.55 1.67
CA THR A 141 -6.95 -16.14 1.16
C THR A 141 -6.46 -17.09 0.09
N GLU A 142 -6.59 -18.40 0.27
CA GLU A 142 -6.20 -19.38 -0.72
C GLU A 142 -6.94 -19.26 -2.05
N LEU A 143 -8.25 -19.00 -1.98
CA LEU A 143 -9.07 -18.78 -3.16
C LEU A 143 -8.57 -17.54 -3.92
N LEU A 144 -8.39 -16.42 -3.23
CA LEU A 144 -7.97 -15.16 -3.85
C LEU A 144 -6.53 -15.22 -4.38
N VAL A 145 -5.62 -15.85 -3.63
CA VAL A 145 -4.25 -16.15 -4.08
C VAL A 145 -4.27 -17.00 -5.34
N SER A 146 -5.11 -18.04 -5.39
CA SER A 146 -5.23 -18.89 -6.58
C SER A 146 -5.67 -18.10 -7.80
N GLU A 147 -6.63 -17.20 -7.65
CA GLU A 147 -7.10 -16.34 -8.74
C GLU A 147 -6.03 -15.37 -9.22
N LEU A 148 -5.32 -14.71 -8.30
CA LEU A 148 -4.24 -13.78 -8.68
C LEU A 148 -3.05 -14.49 -9.33
N VAL A 149 -2.58 -15.60 -8.76
CA VAL A 149 -1.47 -16.38 -9.34
C VAL A 149 -1.86 -17.02 -10.67
N THR A 150 -3.11 -17.48 -10.81
CA THR A 150 -3.62 -17.97 -12.11
C THR A 150 -3.65 -16.86 -13.16
N ASN A 151 -4.05 -15.64 -12.78
CA ASN A 151 -4.00 -14.50 -13.68
C ASN A 151 -2.57 -14.12 -14.07
N ALA A 152 -1.62 -14.15 -13.12
CA ALA A 152 -0.21 -13.91 -13.39
C ALA A 152 0.37 -14.98 -14.35
N LEU A 153 0.01 -16.25 -14.18
CA LEU A 153 0.44 -17.32 -15.11
C LEU A 153 -0.17 -17.19 -16.51
N ARG A 154 -1.42 -16.75 -16.62
CA ARG A 154 -2.14 -16.66 -17.90
C ARG A 154 -1.83 -15.39 -18.70
N TYR A 155 -1.61 -14.28 -18.00
CA TYR A 155 -1.57 -12.95 -18.59
C TYR A 155 -0.34 -12.12 -18.17
N GLY A 156 0.50 -12.65 -17.29
CA GLY A 156 1.76 -12.06 -16.89
C GLY A 156 2.95 -12.63 -17.65
N GLU A 157 4.14 -12.19 -17.26
CA GLU A 157 5.42 -12.64 -17.82
C GLU A 157 6.42 -12.90 -16.70
N GLY A 158 7.45 -13.71 -16.95
CA GLY A 158 8.53 -13.92 -15.99
C GLY A 158 8.14 -14.69 -14.72
N GLU A 159 8.99 -14.58 -13.69
CA GLU A 159 8.79 -15.19 -12.38
C GLU A 159 7.67 -14.48 -11.61
N ILE A 160 6.91 -15.24 -10.82
CA ILE A 160 5.83 -14.70 -9.98
C ILE A 160 6.37 -14.54 -8.57
N ARG A 161 6.17 -13.38 -7.94
CA ARG A 161 6.46 -13.20 -6.51
C ARG A 161 5.15 -13.07 -5.74
N LEU A 162 4.95 -13.93 -4.75
CA LEU A 162 3.84 -13.87 -3.80
C LEU A 162 4.35 -13.26 -2.51
N ARG A 163 3.71 -12.20 -2.04
CA ARG A 163 4.01 -11.59 -0.75
C ARG A 163 2.74 -11.45 0.08
N LEU A 164 2.81 -11.86 1.35
CA LEU A 164 1.80 -11.64 2.36
C LEU A 164 2.35 -10.67 3.41
N LEU A 165 1.56 -9.68 3.79
CA LEU A 165 1.91 -8.63 4.73
C LEU A 165 0.83 -8.58 5.82
N LEU A 166 1.24 -8.67 7.08
CA LEU A 166 0.35 -8.58 8.23
C LEU A 166 0.61 -7.29 9.02
N ASP A 167 -0.38 -6.40 9.03
CA ASP A 167 -0.39 -5.19 9.87
C ASP A 167 -1.80 -4.99 10.45
N ARG A 168 -2.46 -3.86 10.16
CA ARG A 168 -3.87 -3.62 10.48
C ARG A 168 -4.81 -4.51 9.68
N THR A 169 -4.34 -4.97 8.52
CA THR A 169 -5.03 -5.87 7.60
C THR A 169 -4.05 -6.89 7.04
N LEU A 170 -4.60 -7.97 6.46
CA LEU A 170 -3.82 -8.93 5.69
C LEU A 170 -3.79 -8.46 4.23
N VAL A 171 -2.63 -8.07 3.73
CA VAL A 171 -2.43 -7.72 2.32
C VAL A 171 -1.71 -8.84 1.61
N CYS A 172 -2.26 -9.26 0.47
CA CYS A 172 -1.61 -10.19 -0.44
C CYS A 172 -1.22 -9.45 -1.73
N GLU A 173 0.03 -9.56 -2.12
CA GLU A 173 0.58 -9.03 -3.36
C GLU A 173 1.07 -10.17 -4.26
N VAL A 174 0.68 -10.13 -5.53
CA VAL A 174 1.20 -11.01 -6.57
C VAL A 174 1.85 -10.15 -7.64
N TRP A 175 3.14 -10.36 -7.85
CA TRP A 175 3.94 -9.66 -8.84
C TRP A 175 4.18 -10.54 -10.06
N ASP A 176 4.20 -9.93 -11.23
CA ASP A 176 4.66 -10.54 -12.47
C ASP A 176 5.31 -9.49 -13.37
N GLY A 177 6.08 -9.94 -14.36
CA GLY A 177 6.82 -9.10 -15.31
C GLY A 177 5.96 -8.43 -16.39
N GLY A 178 4.65 -8.68 -16.42
CA GLY A 178 3.75 -8.16 -17.43
C GLY A 178 3.40 -6.68 -17.21
N LEU A 179 3.42 -5.88 -18.28
CA LEU A 179 3.11 -4.45 -18.24
C LEU A 179 1.61 -4.12 -18.46
N VAL A 180 0.79 -5.14 -18.74
CA VAL A 180 -0.65 -4.97 -19.00
C VAL A 180 -1.43 -5.03 -17.69
N GLN A 181 -2.08 -3.91 -17.33
CA GLN A 181 -2.90 -3.84 -16.13
C GLN A 181 -4.12 -4.76 -16.21
N PRO A 182 -4.49 -5.42 -15.10
CA PRO A 182 -5.69 -6.25 -15.05
C PRO A 182 -6.94 -5.41 -15.34
N ARG A 183 -7.77 -5.86 -16.27
CA ARG A 183 -9.07 -5.22 -16.56
C ARG A 183 -10.17 -6.03 -15.92
N ARG A 184 -10.96 -5.40 -15.05
CA ARG A 184 -12.20 -5.99 -14.53
C ARG A 184 -13.18 -6.17 -15.70
N ARG A 185 -13.38 -7.41 -16.14
CA ARG A 185 -14.40 -7.75 -17.14
C ARG A 185 -15.65 -8.21 -16.40
N ARG A 186 -16.83 -7.69 -16.76
CA ARG A 186 -18.09 -8.33 -16.38
C ARG A 186 -18.17 -9.63 -17.17
N ALA A 187 -18.03 -10.77 -16.49
CA ALA A 187 -18.20 -12.07 -17.11
C ALA A 187 -19.63 -12.14 -17.69
N ARG A 188 -19.76 -12.55 -18.96
CA ARG A 188 -21.04 -13.04 -19.49
C ARG A 188 -21.16 -14.51 -19.09
N ASP A 189 -22.38 -15.04 -18.96
CA ASP A 189 -22.66 -16.37 -18.41
C ASP A 189 -21.90 -17.54 -19.07
N THR A 190 -21.31 -17.32 -20.25
CA THR A 190 -20.57 -18.31 -21.05
C THR A 190 -19.04 -18.16 -21.01
N ASP A 191 -18.47 -17.16 -20.35
CA ASP A 191 -17.02 -16.96 -20.27
C ASP A 191 -16.42 -17.64 -19.02
N GLU A 192 -15.64 -18.71 -19.20
CA GLU A 192 -14.83 -19.32 -18.12
C GLU A 192 -13.70 -18.39 -17.64
N GLY A 193 -13.30 -17.41 -18.47
CA GLY A 193 -12.27 -16.41 -18.16
C GLY A 193 -12.87 -15.07 -17.74
N GLY A 194 -12.55 -14.61 -16.52
CA GLY A 194 -12.88 -13.24 -16.07
C GLY A 194 -13.61 -13.14 -14.73
N ARG A 195 -13.96 -14.27 -14.11
CA ARG A 195 -14.58 -14.28 -12.77
C ARG A 195 -13.58 -14.04 -11.64
N GLY A 196 -12.29 -14.32 -11.84
CA GLY A 196 -11.28 -14.21 -10.78
C GLY A 196 -11.21 -12.84 -10.12
N LEU A 197 -11.07 -11.76 -10.90
CA LEU A 197 -11.07 -10.40 -10.36
C LEU A 197 -12.43 -9.95 -9.81
N GLN A 198 -13.52 -10.58 -10.26
CA GLN A 198 -14.84 -10.34 -9.68
C GLN A 198 -14.94 -10.99 -8.29
N LEU A 199 -14.42 -12.20 -8.10
CA LEU A 199 -14.33 -12.86 -6.80
C LEU A 199 -13.42 -12.08 -5.84
N VAL A 200 -12.25 -11.64 -6.31
CA VAL A 200 -11.37 -10.75 -5.54
C VAL A 200 -12.15 -9.51 -5.09
N GLY A 201 -12.86 -8.84 -5.99
CA GLY A 201 -13.64 -7.65 -5.63
C GLY A 201 -14.87 -7.89 -4.77
N LEU A 202 -15.34 -9.13 -4.59
CA LEU A 202 -16.46 -9.46 -3.71
C LEU A 202 -16.00 -9.88 -2.31
N LEU A 203 -14.83 -10.52 -2.22
CA LEU A 203 -14.34 -11.12 -0.98
C LEU A 203 -13.26 -10.28 -0.28
N SER A 204 -12.70 -9.26 -0.95
CA SER A 204 -11.70 -8.39 -0.37
C SER A 204 -12.28 -7.07 0.14
N ALA A 205 -11.67 -6.51 1.18
CA ALA A 205 -11.97 -5.16 1.67
C ALA A 205 -11.47 -4.09 0.68
N GLY A 206 -10.33 -4.37 0.03
CA GLY A 206 -9.74 -3.55 -1.02
C GLY A 206 -8.98 -4.44 -2.00
N TRP A 207 -8.80 -3.96 -3.24
CA TRP A 207 -7.89 -4.58 -4.19
C TRP A 207 -7.49 -3.57 -5.25
N GLY A 208 -6.35 -3.81 -5.89
CA GLY A 208 -5.84 -2.92 -6.92
C GLY A 208 -4.69 -3.51 -7.71
N SER A 209 -4.09 -2.68 -8.55
CA SER A 209 -2.89 -3.02 -9.29
C SER A 209 -1.99 -1.80 -9.47
N ARG A 210 -0.69 -1.96 -9.23
CA ARG A 210 0.33 -0.94 -9.49
C ARG A 210 1.30 -1.42 -10.56
N ARG A 211 1.77 -0.51 -11.41
CA ARG A 211 2.92 -0.78 -12.28
C ARG A 211 4.18 -0.72 -11.42
N THR A 212 5.20 -1.44 -11.87
CA THR A 212 6.54 -1.41 -11.28
C THR A 212 7.54 -1.28 -12.42
N PRO A 213 8.78 -0.85 -12.18
CA PRO A 213 9.78 -0.74 -13.24
C PRO A 213 10.00 -2.05 -14.01
N LEU A 214 9.76 -3.18 -13.36
CA LEU A 214 9.99 -4.52 -13.90
C LEU A 214 8.72 -5.29 -14.26
N GLY A 215 7.53 -4.67 -14.15
CA GLY A 215 6.26 -5.37 -14.41
C GLY A 215 5.07 -4.73 -13.70
N LYS A 216 4.32 -5.52 -12.95
CA LYS A 216 3.18 -5.06 -12.16
C LYS A 216 3.01 -5.86 -10.88
N THR A 217 2.26 -5.29 -9.95
CA THR A 217 1.75 -5.96 -8.75
C THR A 217 0.24 -5.88 -8.77
N VAL A 218 -0.44 -7.00 -8.56
CA VAL A 218 -1.87 -7.05 -8.26
C VAL A 218 -2.03 -7.44 -6.80
N TRP A 219 -2.88 -6.76 -6.07
CA TRP A 219 -3.01 -6.98 -4.63
C TRP A 219 -4.46 -6.98 -4.18
N PHE A 220 -4.71 -7.63 -3.05
CA PHE A 220 -5.98 -7.55 -2.32
C PHE A 220 -5.72 -7.44 -0.82
N GLU A 221 -6.72 -6.95 -0.11
CA GLU A 221 -6.70 -6.73 1.33
C GLU A 221 -7.88 -7.45 2.00
N LEU A 222 -7.60 -8.16 3.08
CA LEU A 222 -8.61 -8.77 3.95
C LEU A 222 -8.55 -8.12 5.32
N ALA A 223 -9.74 -7.82 5.87
CA ALA A 223 -9.85 -7.39 7.25
C ALA A 223 -9.42 -8.54 8.17
N LEU A 224 -8.67 -8.23 9.22
CA LEU A 224 -8.37 -9.21 10.25
C LEU A 224 -9.66 -9.56 10.99
N PRO A 225 -9.80 -10.79 11.50
CA PRO A 225 -10.89 -11.11 12.39
C PRO A 225 -10.72 -10.24 13.64
N ASP A 226 -11.54 -9.20 13.78
CA ASP A 226 -11.66 -8.52 15.06
C ASP A 226 -11.98 -9.62 16.08
N GLY A 227 -11.32 -9.62 17.23
CA GLY A 227 -11.62 -10.57 18.31
C GLY A 227 -13.08 -10.58 18.78
N GLN A 228 -13.94 -9.72 18.19
CA GLN A 228 -15.39 -9.70 18.31
C GLN A 228 -16.08 -9.37 16.96
N SER A 229 -15.92 -10.17 15.92
CA SER A 229 -17.01 -10.31 14.92
C SER A 229 -16.88 -11.59 14.13
N SER A 230 -17.76 -12.54 14.42
CA SER A 230 -18.19 -13.57 13.48
C SER A 230 -18.78 -12.87 12.24
N GLY A 231 -17.97 -12.74 11.18
CA GLY A 231 -18.40 -12.35 9.84
C GLY A 231 -19.27 -13.45 9.20
N PRO A 232 -20.17 -13.07 8.28
CA PRO A 232 -21.24 -13.94 7.84
C PRO A 232 -20.74 -15.05 6.91
N ASP A 233 -21.31 -16.24 7.14
CA ASP A 233 -21.44 -17.41 6.27
C ASP A 233 -20.26 -17.79 5.37
N SER A 234 -19.76 -19.00 5.64
CA SER A 234 -18.71 -19.72 4.94
C SER A 234 -18.71 -19.52 3.42
N VAL A 235 -17.51 -19.57 2.82
CA VAL A 235 -17.26 -19.58 1.37
C VAL A 235 -18.23 -20.52 0.62
N GLU A 236 -18.66 -21.60 1.28
CA GLU A 236 -19.66 -22.56 0.82
C GLU A 236 -21.06 -21.95 0.58
N ALA A 237 -21.52 -21.01 1.42
CA ALA A 237 -22.79 -20.32 1.25
C ALA A 237 -22.78 -19.36 0.05
N LEU A 238 -21.67 -18.68 -0.22
CA LEU A 238 -21.51 -17.81 -1.39
C LEU A 238 -21.38 -18.60 -2.70
N LEU A 239 -20.75 -19.78 -2.66
CA LEU A 239 -20.70 -20.71 -3.79
C LEU A 239 -22.05 -21.38 -4.07
N SER A 240 -22.94 -21.47 -3.09
CA SER A 240 -24.28 -22.07 -3.25
C SER A 240 -25.33 -21.16 -3.92
N LEU A 241 -24.99 -19.88 -4.15
CA LEU A 241 -25.90 -18.92 -4.79
C LEU A 241 -25.83 -18.93 -6.33
N TRP A 242 -25.06 -19.85 -6.94
CA TRP A 242 -24.81 -19.94 -8.38
C TRP A 242 -24.79 -21.39 -8.87
#